data_AF-A0AA95H7Q0-F1
#
_entry.id   AF-A0AA95H7Q0-F1
#
_cell.length_a   1.000
_cell.length_b   1.000
_cell.length_c   1.000
_cell.angle_alpha   90.00
_cell.angle_beta   90.00
_cell.angle_gamma   90.00
#
_symmetry.space_group_name_H-M   'P 1'
#
loop_
_entity.id
_entity.type
_entity.pdbx_description
1 polymer ?
#
loop_
_entity_poly.entity_id
_entity_poly.type
_entity_poly.pdbx_seq_one_letter_code
_entity_poly.pdbx_strand_id
1 'polypeptide(L)'
;MKPMPTLLMFAALLSLSIHSQAASFNCAKAKSYSEKEVCDSKQLSKLDEDLDKVFKKVLATTSDKASLKTEQADWLKEREACSDKSCITDVYQSRIEELNTQLENVSDSRIASDSVSLGWYKALAKPNLVVRLTPSVTGEKMGNVPVDGKVNVIATTGKADSIGGREGQWVKIQWQGKEGYVFSAFISKLSSNSESSTRKPSKSTSKTLSGKIAAYECGDNCYLTIKDSQGTEHSGLCTASACDKWNENAEMPSSFIGKKVKITVGRGKQVDGAGNIMGEMDAFDKIEMLN
;
A
#
# COMPACT_ATOMS: atom_id res chain seq x y z
N MET A 1 -31.11 -35.03 78.20
CA MET A 1 -30.84 -36.10 77.20
C MET A 1 -31.13 -35.59 75.79
N LYS A 2 -30.07 -35.34 74.99
CA LYS A 2 -29.85 -35.64 73.55
C LYS A 2 -28.92 -34.60 72.88
N PRO A 3 -27.88 -35.02 72.13
CA PRO A 3 -26.92 -34.14 71.46
C PRO A 3 -27.15 -33.95 69.93
N MET A 4 -26.51 -32.91 69.37
CA MET A 4 -26.10 -32.65 67.96
C MET A 4 -27.17 -32.36 66.88
N PRO A 5 -26.83 -31.76 65.69
CA PRO A 5 -25.51 -31.38 65.18
C PRO A 5 -25.36 -29.95 64.60
N THR A 6 -24.09 -29.55 64.49
CA THR A 6 -23.52 -28.45 63.70
C THR A 6 -23.87 -28.56 62.21
N LEU A 7 -24.31 -27.47 61.58
CA LEU A 7 -24.37 -27.33 60.11
C LEU A 7 -23.50 -26.14 59.68
N LEU A 8 -22.32 -26.44 59.18
CA LEU A 8 -21.43 -25.50 58.49
C LEU A 8 -22.01 -25.19 57.11
N MET A 9 -22.49 -23.96 56.91
CA MET A 9 -22.93 -23.47 55.60
C MET A 9 -21.72 -22.90 54.85
N PHE A 10 -21.16 -23.67 53.93
CA PHE A 10 -20.18 -23.19 52.95
C PHE A 10 -20.89 -22.30 51.92
N ALA A 11 -20.76 -20.97 52.05
CA ALA A 11 -21.16 -20.03 51.02
C ALA A 11 -20.11 -20.03 49.89
N ALA A 12 -20.33 -20.85 48.86
CA ALA A 12 -19.56 -20.78 47.62
C ALA A 12 -19.94 -19.50 46.86
N LEU A 13 -19.13 -18.44 47.01
CA LEU A 13 -19.16 -17.30 46.10
C LEU A 13 -18.71 -17.78 44.70
N LEU A 14 -19.67 -18.13 43.84
CA LEU A 14 -19.44 -18.15 42.40
C LEU A 14 -19.30 -16.71 41.91
N SER A 15 -18.07 -16.23 41.84
CA SER A 15 -17.70 -15.03 41.10
C SER A 15 -17.97 -15.27 39.60
N LEU A 16 -19.15 -14.89 39.11
CA LEU A 16 -19.36 -14.70 37.68
C LEU A 16 -18.58 -13.47 37.25
N SER A 17 -17.36 -13.68 36.76
CA SER A 17 -16.61 -12.66 36.03
C SER A 17 -17.38 -12.34 34.75
N ILE A 18 -18.17 -11.26 34.79
CA ILE A 18 -18.80 -10.69 33.61
C ILE A 18 -17.67 -10.08 32.77
N HIS A 19 -17.06 -10.89 31.90
CA HIS A 19 -16.05 -10.42 30.97
C HIS A 19 -16.75 -9.58 29.90
N SER A 20 -16.75 -8.25 30.09
CA SER A 20 -17.05 -7.31 29.02
C SER A 20 -15.89 -7.35 28.01
N GLN A 21 -15.83 -8.39 27.17
CA GLN A 21 -14.84 -8.48 26.10
C GLN A 21 -15.32 -7.61 24.95
N ALA A 22 -14.66 -6.47 24.74
CA ALA A 22 -15.01 -5.54 23.68
C ALA A 22 -14.28 -5.94 22.38
N ALA A 23 -14.58 -7.13 21.88
CA ALA A 23 -14.37 -7.46 20.47
C ALA A 23 -15.61 -6.99 19.69
N SER A 24 -15.47 -6.65 18.42
CA SER A 24 -16.57 -6.29 17.53
C SER A 24 -17.46 -7.49 17.17
N PHE A 25 -17.15 -8.68 17.68
CA PHE A 25 -17.93 -9.91 17.51
C PHE A 25 -18.20 -10.63 18.85
N ASN A 26 -19.09 -11.62 18.82
CA ASN A 26 -19.47 -12.36 20.03
C ASN A 26 -18.39 -13.40 20.39
N CYS A 27 -17.59 -13.10 21.43
CA CYS A 27 -16.55 -13.99 21.93
C CYS A 27 -17.04 -15.37 22.38
N ALA A 28 -18.31 -15.51 22.80
CA ALA A 28 -18.87 -16.83 23.12
C ALA A 28 -19.07 -17.72 21.88
N LYS A 29 -18.95 -17.17 20.67
CA LYS A 29 -19.07 -17.88 19.40
C LYS A 29 -17.72 -18.06 18.68
N ALA A 30 -16.61 -17.65 19.27
CA ALA A 30 -15.28 -17.78 18.68
C ALA A 30 -14.92 -19.26 18.42
N LYS A 31 -14.54 -19.60 17.20
CA LYS A 31 -14.23 -20.96 16.76
C LYS A 31 -12.75 -21.17 16.47
N SER A 32 -12.16 -20.23 15.75
CA SER A 32 -10.78 -20.34 15.29
C SER A 32 -9.77 -20.02 16.40
N TYR A 33 -8.49 -20.28 16.11
CA TYR A 33 -7.40 -19.83 16.97
C TYR A 33 -7.41 -18.30 17.10
N SER A 34 -7.45 -17.59 15.97
CA SER A 34 -7.38 -16.14 15.94
C SER A 34 -8.54 -15.44 16.65
N GLU A 35 -9.77 -15.94 16.52
CA GLU A 35 -10.93 -15.37 17.22
C GLU A 35 -10.81 -15.51 18.74
N LYS A 36 -10.32 -16.66 19.22
CA LYS A 36 -10.11 -16.90 20.66
C LYS A 36 -9.01 -16.00 21.19
N GLU A 37 -7.89 -15.89 20.47
CA GLU A 37 -6.77 -15.03 20.85
C GLU A 37 -7.18 -13.54 20.89
N VAL A 38 -8.05 -13.10 19.97
CA VAL A 38 -8.64 -11.75 20.00
C VAL A 38 -9.50 -11.53 21.25
N CYS A 39 -10.30 -12.53 21.63
CA CYS A 39 -11.16 -12.46 22.81
C CYS A 39 -10.40 -12.51 24.14
N ASP A 40 -9.26 -13.19 24.18
CA ASP A 40 -8.46 -13.36 25.39
C ASP A 40 -7.43 -12.23 25.56
N SER A 41 -7.04 -11.55 24.47
CA SER A 41 -6.08 -10.46 24.53
C SER A 41 -6.70 -9.07 24.41
N LYS A 42 -6.60 -8.29 25.49
CA LYS A 42 -6.99 -6.86 25.51
C LYS A 42 -6.40 -6.03 24.35
N GLN A 43 -5.16 -6.28 23.96
CA GLN A 43 -4.51 -5.57 22.86
C GLN A 43 -5.16 -5.91 21.52
N LEU A 44 -5.44 -7.18 21.26
CA LEU A 44 -6.06 -7.62 20.00
C LEU A 44 -7.54 -7.25 19.94
N SER A 45 -8.27 -7.37 21.04
CA SER A 45 -9.63 -6.84 21.16
C SER A 45 -9.67 -5.34 20.86
N LYS A 46 -8.69 -4.57 21.33
CA LYS A 46 -8.58 -3.14 21.00
C LYS A 46 -8.36 -2.89 19.50
N LEU A 47 -7.48 -3.66 18.86
CA LEU A 47 -7.25 -3.58 17.42
C LEU A 47 -8.50 -3.97 16.62
N ASP A 48 -9.25 -4.97 17.07
CA ASP A 48 -10.51 -5.39 16.48
C ASP A 48 -11.59 -4.28 16.54
N GLU A 49 -11.72 -3.60 17.68
CA GLU A 49 -12.58 -2.40 17.74
C GLU A 49 -12.13 -1.28 16.81
N ASP A 50 -10.82 -1.02 16.74
CA ASP A 50 -10.27 0.07 15.93
C ASP A 50 -10.45 -0.21 14.44
N LEU A 51 -10.32 -1.48 14.05
CA LEU A 51 -10.66 -1.93 12.71
C LEU A 51 -12.15 -1.74 12.41
N ASP A 52 -13.05 -2.17 13.31
CA ASP A 52 -14.50 -1.99 13.13
C ASP A 52 -14.86 -0.50 12.99
N LYS A 53 -14.24 0.37 13.80
CA LYS A 53 -14.44 1.83 13.74
C LYS A 53 -14.00 2.41 12.39
N VAL A 54 -12.81 2.08 11.91
CA VAL A 54 -12.32 2.60 10.62
C VAL A 54 -13.12 2.02 9.45
N PHE A 55 -13.45 0.72 9.50
CA PHE A 55 -14.28 0.07 8.49
C PHE A 55 -15.66 0.74 8.35
N LYS A 56 -16.34 1.02 9.47
CA LYS A 56 -17.62 1.74 9.47
C LYS A 56 -17.51 3.14 8.87
N LYS A 57 -16.42 3.85 9.15
CA LYS A 57 -16.15 5.16 8.54
C LYS A 57 -15.98 5.02 7.02
N VAL A 58 -15.16 4.09 6.54
CA VAL A 58 -14.96 3.88 5.09
C VAL A 58 -16.28 3.48 4.43
N LEU A 59 -17.03 2.56 5.04
CA LEU A 59 -18.33 2.09 4.57
C LEU A 59 -19.37 3.22 4.45
N ALA A 60 -19.32 4.21 5.34
CA ALA A 60 -20.19 5.38 5.28
C ALA A 60 -19.81 6.34 4.13
N THR A 61 -18.57 6.31 3.68
CA THR A 61 -18.03 7.27 2.71
C THR A 61 -17.86 6.71 1.30
N THR A 62 -17.68 5.40 1.14
CA THR A 62 -17.51 4.77 -0.17
C THR A 62 -18.84 4.64 -0.91
N SER A 63 -18.81 4.84 -2.23
CA SER A 63 -19.91 4.52 -3.14
C SER A 63 -20.02 3.00 -3.37
N ASP A 64 -18.90 2.27 -3.37
CA ASP A 64 -18.85 0.82 -3.57
C ASP A 64 -18.78 0.05 -2.26
N LYS A 65 -19.93 -0.02 -1.57
CA LYS A 65 -20.08 -0.77 -0.33
C LYS A 65 -19.97 -2.29 -0.54
N ALA A 66 -20.21 -2.78 -1.75
CA ALA A 66 -20.19 -4.21 -2.04
C ALA A 66 -18.76 -4.73 -2.11
N SER A 67 -17.89 -4.06 -2.86
CA SER A 67 -16.47 -4.38 -2.94
C SER A 67 -15.80 -4.30 -1.56
N LEU A 68 -16.02 -3.22 -0.81
CA LEU A 68 -15.44 -3.06 0.53
C LEU A 68 -15.83 -4.19 1.49
N LYS A 69 -17.09 -4.67 1.42
CA LYS A 69 -17.55 -5.82 2.23
C LYS A 69 -16.91 -7.13 1.80
N THR A 70 -16.71 -7.33 0.50
CA THR A 70 -16.00 -8.51 -0.04
C THR A 70 -14.56 -8.53 0.45
N GLU A 71 -13.83 -7.42 0.32
CA GLU A 71 -12.45 -7.30 0.80
C GLU A 71 -12.36 -7.55 2.31
N GLN A 72 -13.31 -7.02 3.08
CA GLN A 72 -13.33 -7.27 4.53
C GLN A 72 -13.59 -8.75 4.86
N ALA A 73 -14.42 -9.44 4.06
CA ALA A 73 -14.65 -10.87 4.20
C ALA A 73 -13.42 -11.71 3.82
N ASP A 74 -12.63 -11.25 2.84
CA ASP A 74 -11.37 -11.90 2.48
C ASP A 74 -10.29 -11.67 3.54
N TRP A 75 -10.17 -10.44 4.06
CA TRP A 75 -9.28 -10.14 5.19
C TRP A 75 -9.59 -11.00 6.43
N LEU A 76 -10.86 -11.33 6.71
CA LEU A 76 -11.18 -12.26 7.79
C LEU A 76 -10.54 -13.64 7.58
N LYS A 77 -10.46 -14.13 6.34
CA LYS A 77 -9.78 -15.41 6.05
C LYS A 77 -8.28 -15.32 6.30
N GLU A 78 -7.66 -14.18 6.02
CA GLU A 78 -6.24 -13.93 6.32
C GLU A 78 -5.99 -13.95 7.83
N ARG A 79 -6.85 -13.29 8.61
CA ARG A 79 -6.81 -13.38 10.08
C ARG A 79 -6.93 -14.83 10.55
N GLU A 80 -7.85 -15.61 9.99
CA GLU A 80 -8.03 -17.02 10.36
C GLU A 80 -6.87 -17.93 9.99
N ALA A 81 -6.00 -17.52 9.06
CA ALA A 81 -4.82 -18.27 8.66
C ALA A 81 -3.63 -18.07 9.63
N CYS A 82 -3.70 -17.12 10.57
CA CYS A 82 -2.61 -16.87 11.51
C CYS A 82 -2.40 -18.01 12.51
N SER A 83 -1.13 -18.32 12.78
CA SER A 83 -0.71 -19.37 13.72
C SER A 83 -0.26 -18.85 15.09
N ASP A 84 -0.06 -17.53 15.22
CA ASP A 84 0.37 -16.89 16.46
C ASP A 84 -0.13 -15.46 16.59
N LYS A 85 0.06 -14.90 17.79
CA LYS A 85 -0.35 -13.55 18.17
C LYS A 85 0.33 -12.43 17.38
N SER A 86 1.58 -12.64 16.95
CA SER A 86 2.32 -11.63 16.17
C SER A 86 1.68 -11.48 14.80
N CYS A 87 1.42 -12.61 14.13
CA CYS A 87 0.71 -12.63 12.85
C CYS A 87 -0.65 -11.91 12.95
N ILE A 88 -1.44 -12.21 13.99
CA ILE A 88 -2.75 -11.56 14.19
C ILE A 88 -2.58 -10.05 14.35
N THR A 89 -1.60 -9.62 15.13
CA THR A 89 -1.29 -8.19 15.32
C THR A 89 -0.95 -7.51 14.00
N ASP A 90 -0.09 -8.14 13.19
CA ASP A 90 0.39 -7.59 11.91
C ASP A 90 -0.75 -7.45 10.89
N VAL A 91 -1.64 -8.45 10.78
CA VAL A 91 -2.77 -8.38 9.84
C VAL A 91 -3.83 -7.36 10.26
N TYR A 92 -4.04 -7.14 11.57
CA TYR A 92 -4.90 -6.05 12.05
C TYR A 92 -4.29 -4.68 11.74
N GLN A 93 -3.03 -4.46 12.09
CA GLN A 93 -2.36 -3.19 11.87
C GLN A 93 -2.32 -2.82 10.38
N SER A 94 -1.99 -3.79 9.52
CA SER A 94 -1.96 -3.60 8.07
C SER A 94 -3.33 -3.16 7.53
N ARG A 95 -4.42 -3.81 7.95
CA ARG A 95 -5.77 -3.47 7.49
C ARG A 95 -6.27 -2.13 8.03
N ILE A 96 -5.95 -1.82 9.28
CA ILE A 96 -6.28 -0.53 9.89
C ILE A 96 -5.56 0.59 9.14
N GLU A 97 -4.27 0.44 8.84
CA GLU A 97 -3.50 1.42 8.06
C GLU A 97 -4.04 1.58 6.65
N GLU A 98 -4.40 0.47 5.99
CA GLU A 98 -5.01 0.47 4.67
C GLU A 98 -6.32 1.27 4.65
N LEU A 99 -7.25 0.98 5.57
CA LEU A 99 -8.55 1.65 5.62
C LEU A 99 -8.43 3.12 6.07
N ASN A 100 -7.50 3.45 6.96
CA ASN A 100 -7.21 4.85 7.30
C ASN A 100 -6.64 5.61 6.10
N THR A 101 -5.76 4.98 5.32
CA THR A 101 -5.26 5.56 4.07
C THR A 101 -6.40 5.79 3.09
N GLN A 102 -7.39 4.89 3.00
CA GLN A 102 -8.59 5.12 2.19
C GLN A 102 -9.40 6.33 2.71
N LEU A 103 -9.57 6.48 4.02
CA LEU A 103 -10.25 7.65 4.61
C LEU A 103 -9.52 8.97 4.36
N GLU A 104 -8.19 8.98 4.49
CA GLU A 104 -7.36 10.16 4.20
C GLU A 104 -7.48 10.55 2.73
N ASN A 105 -7.43 9.56 1.83
CA ASN A 105 -7.68 9.77 0.41
C ASN A 105 -9.12 10.24 0.13
N VAL A 106 -10.10 9.89 0.98
CA VAL A 106 -11.49 10.37 0.86
C VAL A 106 -11.68 11.78 1.42
N SER A 107 -10.99 12.16 2.49
CA SER A 107 -10.97 13.55 2.96
C SER A 107 -10.26 14.47 1.96
N ASP A 108 -9.21 13.97 1.30
CA ASP A 108 -8.57 14.65 0.18
C ASP A 108 -9.45 14.62 -1.09
N SER A 109 -10.26 13.56 -1.29
CA SER A 109 -11.17 13.47 -2.45
C SER A 109 -12.45 14.29 -2.32
N ARG A 110 -12.87 14.65 -1.10
CA ARG A 110 -13.89 15.69 -0.88
C ARG A 110 -13.41 17.09 -1.25
N ILE A 111 -12.10 17.26 -1.49
CA ILE A 111 -11.50 18.44 -2.12
C ILE A 111 -11.18 18.15 -3.62
N ALA A 112 -11.07 16.89 -4.04
CA ALA A 112 -10.71 16.48 -5.41
C ALA A 112 -11.88 16.26 -6.38
N SER A 113 -13.10 16.72 -6.06
CA SER A 113 -14.13 16.92 -7.11
C SER A 113 -13.94 18.22 -7.89
N ASP A 114 -13.00 19.08 -7.49
CA ASP A 114 -12.61 20.27 -8.25
C ASP A 114 -11.35 19.98 -9.09
N SER A 115 -11.57 19.81 -10.39
CA SER A 115 -10.62 19.91 -11.51
C SER A 115 -9.17 19.47 -11.23
N VAL A 116 -8.76 18.32 -11.78
CA VAL A 116 -7.33 18.07 -11.97
C VAL A 116 -6.74 19.22 -12.79
N SER A 117 -5.83 19.96 -12.18
CA SER A 117 -5.17 21.11 -12.79
C SER A 117 -3.81 20.72 -13.36
N LEU A 118 -3.29 21.55 -14.25
CA LEU A 118 -1.93 21.38 -14.77
C LEU A 118 -0.88 21.57 -13.67
N GLY A 119 0.27 20.91 -13.84
CA GLY A 119 1.45 21.05 -12.97
C GLY A 119 1.95 19.73 -12.42
N TRP A 120 2.83 19.81 -11.41
CA TRP A 120 3.51 18.65 -10.85
C TRP A 120 2.67 17.90 -9.81
N TYR A 121 2.73 16.58 -9.90
CA TYR A 121 2.05 15.64 -9.00
C TYR A 121 3.04 14.57 -8.52
N LYS A 122 2.74 13.93 -7.39
CA LYS A 122 3.42 12.72 -6.91
C LYS A 122 2.54 11.47 -7.09
N ALA A 123 3.16 10.35 -7.40
CA ALA A 123 2.52 9.04 -7.52
C ALA A 123 2.20 8.43 -6.15
N LEU A 124 0.97 7.91 -6.00
CA LEU A 124 0.48 7.28 -4.78
C LEU A 124 0.24 5.76 -4.92
N ALA A 125 0.11 5.26 -6.14
CA ALA A 125 -0.23 3.86 -6.39
C ALA A 125 0.88 2.90 -5.94
N LYS A 126 0.49 1.86 -5.20
CA LYS A 126 1.36 0.74 -4.83
C LYS A 126 1.06 -0.47 -5.74
N PRO A 127 2.08 -1.23 -6.18
CA PRO A 127 3.50 -0.97 -5.98
C PRO A 127 4.02 0.20 -6.83
N ASN A 128 3.36 0.53 -7.95
CA ASN A 128 3.72 1.64 -8.82
C ASN A 128 2.48 2.26 -9.46
N LEU A 129 2.60 3.51 -9.90
CA LEU A 129 1.67 4.14 -10.83
C LEU A 129 1.97 3.69 -12.27
N VAL A 130 0.98 3.12 -12.94
CA VAL A 130 1.12 2.66 -14.33
C VAL A 130 0.88 3.81 -15.29
N VAL A 131 1.84 4.08 -16.17
CA VAL A 131 1.73 5.03 -17.29
C VAL A 131 1.27 4.26 -18.53
N ARG A 132 0.30 4.81 -19.27
CA ARG A 132 -0.27 4.16 -20.46
C ARG A 132 -0.17 5.02 -21.72
N LEU A 133 -0.15 4.37 -22.87
CA LEU A 133 -0.17 5.04 -24.18
C LEU A 133 -1.51 5.69 -24.50
N THR A 134 -2.60 5.15 -23.97
CA THR A 134 -3.95 5.68 -24.16
C THR A 134 -4.63 5.86 -22.80
N PRO A 135 -5.58 6.81 -22.68
CA PRO A 135 -6.32 7.06 -21.44
C PRO A 135 -7.36 5.96 -21.20
N SER A 136 -6.94 4.70 -21.00
CA SER A 136 -7.83 3.55 -20.84
C SER A 136 -7.24 2.52 -19.90
N VAL A 137 -8.08 1.88 -19.09
CA VAL A 137 -7.68 0.78 -18.19
C VAL A 137 -7.08 -0.42 -18.94
N THR A 138 -7.46 -0.58 -20.22
CA THR A 138 -6.93 -1.58 -21.14
C THR A 138 -5.86 -1.05 -22.09
N GLY A 139 -5.51 0.23 -22.00
CA GLY A 139 -4.49 0.84 -22.84
C GLY A 139 -3.12 0.19 -22.63
N GLU A 140 -2.30 0.12 -23.68
CA GLU A 140 -0.95 -0.42 -23.58
C GLU A 140 -0.15 0.29 -22.48
N LYS A 141 0.55 -0.50 -21.66
CA LYS A 141 1.43 0.04 -20.62
C LYS A 141 2.68 0.61 -21.27
N MET A 142 2.97 1.87 -20.98
CA MET A 142 4.20 2.54 -21.40
C MET A 142 5.33 2.30 -20.41
N GLY A 143 5.01 2.27 -19.12
CA GLY A 143 6.01 2.17 -18.06
C GLY A 143 5.39 2.36 -16.68
N ASN A 144 6.25 2.40 -15.66
CA ASN A 144 5.84 2.49 -14.26
C ASN A 144 6.56 3.63 -13.54
N VAL A 145 5.82 4.41 -12.76
CA VAL A 145 6.35 5.43 -11.86
C VAL A 145 6.31 4.87 -10.43
N PRO A 146 7.47 4.67 -9.77
CA PRO A 146 7.51 4.24 -8.38
C PRO A 146 6.78 5.21 -7.43
N VAL A 147 6.41 4.71 -6.25
CA VAL A 147 5.76 5.52 -5.20
C VAL A 147 6.60 6.76 -4.89
N ASP A 148 5.92 7.90 -4.69
CA ASP A 148 6.47 9.25 -4.55
C ASP A 148 7.14 9.83 -5.80
N GLY A 149 7.25 9.07 -6.90
CA GLY A 149 7.73 9.56 -8.17
C GLY A 149 6.88 10.71 -8.71
N LYS A 150 7.53 11.73 -9.24
CA LYS A 150 6.90 12.96 -9.72
C LYS A 150 6.61 12.90 -11.22
N VAL A 151 5.44 13.39 -11.60
CA VAL A 151 4.97 13.48 -12.98
C VAL A 151 4.36 14.85 -13.23
N ASN A 152 4.50 15.39 -14.43
CA ASN A 152 3.91 16.68 -14.79
C ASN A 152 2.60 16.44 -15.54
N VAL A 153 1.47 16.86 -14.99
CA VAL A 153 0.17 16.84 -15.67
C VAL A 153 0.10 18.03 -16.63
N ILE A 154 -0.09 17.71 -17.91
CA ILE A 154 -0.06 18.68 -19.02
C ILE A 154 -1.41 18.86 -19.71
N ALA A 155 -2.34 17.92 -19.54
CA ALA A 155 -3.73 18.09 -20.00
C ALA A 155 -4.71 17.19 -19.22
N THR A 156 -5.96 17.62 -19.14
CA THR A 156 -7.08 16.74 -18.76
C THR A 156 -7.67 16.11 -20.02
N THR A 157 -8.23 14.90 -19.90
CA THR A 157 -8.86 14.22 -21.05
C THR A 157 -10.38 14.27 -21.02
N GLY A 158 -10.98 14.59 -19.87
CA GLY A 158 -12.42 14.47 -19.64
C GLY A 158 -12.92 13.02 -19.57
N LYS A 159 -12.07 12.02 -19.83
CA LYS A 159 -12.43 10.60 -19.76
C LYS A 159 -12.33 10.13 -18.32
N ALA A 160 -13.47 9.77 -17.74
CA ALA A 160 -13.55 9.12 -16.44
C ALA A 160 -13.52 7.59 -16.58
N ASP A 161 -13.04 6.92 -15.54
CA ASP A 161 -13.10 5.47 -15.36
C ASP A 161 -13.13 5.17 -13.85
N SER A 162 -13.28 3.89 -13.50
CA SER A 162 -13.15 3.39 -12.13
C SER A 162 -12.08 2.31 -12.07
N ILE A 163 -11.08 2.47 -11.19
CA ILE A 163 -9.96 1.53 -11.07
C ILE A 163 -9.76 1.18 -9.58
N GLY A 164 -9.94 -0.10 -9.24
CA GLY A 164 -9.76 -0.58 -7.87
C GLY A 164 -10.65 0.17 -6.86
N GLY A 165 -11.92 0.38 -7.21
CA GLY A 165 -12.90 1.07 -6.36
C GLY A 165 -12.72 2.59 -6.27
N ARG A 166 -11.79 3.17 -7.03
CA ARG A 166 -11.56 4.61 -7.07
C ARG A 166 -12.09 5.23 -8.36
N GLU A 167 -12.94 6.23 -8.21
CA GLU A 167 -13.38 7.10 -9.31
C GLU A 167 -12.30 8.15 -9.61
N GLY A 168 -12.15 8.47 -10.89
CA GLY A 168 -11.17 9.44 -11.34
C GLY A 168 -11.25 9.67 -12.83
N GLN A 169 -10.36 10.52 -13.33
CA GLN A 169 -10.23 10.81 -14.75
C GLN A 169 -8.83 10.51 -15.24
N TRP A 170 -8.72 10.20 -16.51
CA TRP A 170 -7.42 10.12 -17.17
C TRP A 170 -6.87 11.52 -17.41
N VAL A 171 -5.59 11.67 -17.12
CA VAL A 171 -4.86 12.91 -17.38
C VAL A 171 -3.63 12.59 -18.20
N LYS A 172 -3.30 13.51 -19.11
CA LYS A 172 -2.10 13.43 -19.91
C LYS A 172 -0.94 13.99 -19.09
N ILE A 173 0.16 13.26 -19.07
CA ILE A 173 1.38 13.63 -18.36
C ILE A 173 2.58 13.66 -19.31
N GLN A 174 3.58 14.45 -18.94
CA GLN A 174 4.94 14.35 -19.44
C GLN A 174 5.76 13.48 -18.46
N TRP A 175 6.43 12.44 -18.97
CA TRP A 175 7.24 11.50 -18.21
C TRP A 175 8.38 10.93 -19.07
N GLN A 176 9.62 10.99 -18.57
CA GLN A 176 10.84 10.55 -19.28
C GLN A 176 10.96 11.14 -20.71
N GLY A 177 10.70 12.43 -20.87
CA GLY A 177 10.69 13.07 -22.20
C GLY A 177 9.56 12.61 -23.14
N LYS A 178 8.66 11.72 -22.70
CA LYS A 178 7.52 11.21 -23.47
C LYS A 178 6.19 11.69 -22.89
N GLU A 179 5.14 11.62 -23.70
CA GLU A 179 3.76 11.87 -23.24
C GLU A 179 3.03 10.56 -22.99
N GLY A 180 2.36 10.45 -21.85
CA GLY A 180 1.55 9.29 -21.49
C GLY A 180 0.31 9.67 -20.70
N TYR A 181 -0.45 8.67 -20.26
CA TYR A 181 -1.68 8.87 -19.49
C TYR A 181 -1.62 8.12 -18.17
N VAL A 182 -2.07 8.79 -17.11
CA VAL A 182 -2.23 8.21 -15.77
C VAL A 182 -3.62 8.52 -15.23
N PHE A 183 -4.06 7.74 -14.26
CA PHE A 183 -5.38 7.88 -13.65
C PHE A 183 -5.31 8.76 -12.41
N SER A 184 -6.14 9.81 -12.37
CA SER A 184 -6.01 10.91 -11.40
C SER A 184 -6.16 10.47 -9.94
N ALA A 185 -6.89 9.39 -9.67
CA ALA A 185 -7.10 8.88 -8.31
C ALA A 185 -5.84 8.29 -7.65
N PHE A 186 -4.74 8.19 -8.40
CA PHE A 186 -3.45 7.65 -7.95
C PHE A 186 -2.32 8.68 -7.97
N ILE A 187 -2.66 9.96 -8.11
CA ILE A 187 -1.70 11.07 -8.05
C ILE A 187 -2.18 12.16 -7.10
N SER A 188 -1.26 12.88 -6.47
CA SER A 188 -1.57 14.01 -5.58
C SER A 188 -0.79 15.24 -6.01
N LYS A 189 -1.48 16.38 -6.09
CA LYS A 189 -0.90 17.65 -6.58
C LYS A 189 0.19 18.11 -5.61
N LEU A 190 1.34 18.47 -6.16
CA LEU A 190 2.38 19.14 -5.38
C LEU A 190 2.03 20.63 -5.29
N SER A 191 1.90 21.13 -4.07
CA SER A 191 1.80 22.57 -3.85
C SER A 191 3.17 23.20 -4.09
N SER A 192 3.17 24.45 -4.58
CA SER A 192 4.37 25.24 -4.88
C SER A 192 5.25 25.55 -3.65
N ASN A 193 4.90 25.04 -2.46
CA ASN A 193 5.62 25.27 -1.21
C ASN A 193 5.95 23.98 -0.44
N SER A 194 5.92 22.81 -1.08
CA SER A 194 6.39 21.55 -0.47
C SER A 194 7.74 21.13 -1.05
N GLU A 195 8.75 21.95 -0.79
CA GLU A 195 10.14 21.50 -0.79
C GLU A 195 10.59 21.35 0.66
N SER A 196 11.23 20.22 0.94
CA SER A 196 11.89 19.89 2.20
C SER A 196 10.96 19.58 3.39
N SER A 197 10.35 18.40 3.36
CA SER A 197 10.25 17.62 4.61
C SER A 197 11.50 16.75 4.68
N THR A 198 12.56 17.27 5.32
CA THR A 198 13.65 16.45 5.84
C THR A 198 13.08 15.50 6.88
N ARG A 199 12.54 14.35 6.43
CA ARG A 199 12.39 13.21 7.32
C ARG A 199 13.80 12.81 7.74
N LYS A 200 14.10 13.07 9.01
CA LYS A 200 15.22 12.49 9.76
C LYS A 200 15.39 11.02 9.33
N PRO A 201 16.62 10.52 9.08
CA PRO A 201 16.82 9.15 8.63
C PRO A 201 16.29 8.19 9.70
N SER A 202 15.05 7.72 9.53
CA SER A 202 14.58 6.54 10.24
C SER A 202 15.46 5.40 9.73
N LYS A 203 16.15 4.70 10.64
CA LYS A 203 16.88 3.46 10.37
C LYS A 203 16.03 2.58 9.45
N SER A 204 16.33 2.63 8.15
CA SER A 204 15.66 1.88 7.11
C SER A 204 16.06 0.43 7.29
N THR A 205 15.16 -0.40 7.80
CA THR A 205 15.24 -1.84 7.57
C THR A 205 15.26 -2.02 6.06
N SER A 206 16.41 -2.45 5.53
CA SER A 206 16.66 -2.57 4.10
C SER A 206 15.62 -3.51 3.47
N LYS A 207 14.60 -2.94 2.80
CA LYS A 207 13.52 -3.71 2.17
C LYS A 207 14.12 -4.48 1.01
N THR A 208 13.92 -5.79 1.00
CA THR A 208 14.39 -6.65 -0.09
C THR A 208 13.20 -7.12 -0.93
N LEU A 209 13.34 -7.11 -2.25
CA LEU A 209 12.40 -7.72 -3.20
C LEU A 209 13.09 -8.82 -4.00
N SER A 210 12.33 -9.81 -4.46
CA SER A 210 12.84 -10.87 -5.33
C SER A 210 11.91 -11.03 -6.52
N GLY A 211 12.48 -11.26 -7.70
CA GLY A 211 11.70 -11.40 -8.91
C GLY A 211 12.55 -11.71 -10.14
N LYS A 212 11.95 -11.54 -11.31
CA LYS A 212 12.65 -11.58 -12.59
C LYS A 212 12.68 -10.19 -13.20
N ILE A 213 13.80 -9.78 -13.79
CA ILE A 213 13.87 -8.54 -14.56
C ILE A 213 12.83 -8.60 -15.69
N ALA A 214 11.99 -7.58 -15.78
CA ALA A 214 10.87 -7.52 -16.73
C ALA A 214 11.04 -6.41 -17.77
N ALA A 215 11.51 -5.23 -17.36
CA ALA A 215 11.70 -4.10 -18.26
C ALA A 215 12.76 -3.13 -17.71
N TYR A 216 13.28 -2.29 -18.60
CA TYR A 216 14.18 -1.20 -18.26
C TYR A 216 13.85 -0.01 -19.17
N GLU A 217 13.67 1.15 -18.56
CA GLU A 217 13.16 2.35 -19.23
C GLU A 217 14.02 3.55 -18.81
N CYS A 218 14.64 4.21 -19.79
CA CYS A 218 15.41 5.43 -19.59
C CYS A 218 14.82 6.62 -20.34
N GLY A 219 14.79 7.75 -19.65
CA GLY A 219 14.71 9.09 -20.22
C GLY A 219 15.57 10.01 -19.35
N ASP A 220 14.95 11.01 -18.71
CA ASP A 220 15.65 11.87 -17.74
C ASP A 220 16.19 11.06 -16.53
N ASN A 221 15.53 9.95 -16.20
CA ASN A 221 15.98 8.98 -15.21
C ASN A 221 15.80 7.57 -15.77
N CYS A 222 16.55 6.62 -15.24
CA CYS A 222 16.50 5.22 -15.62
C CYS A 222 15.86 4.37 -14.53
N TYR A 223 14.93 3.50 -14.93
CA TYR A 223 14.14 2.68 -14.03
C TYR A 223 14.23 1.22 -14.44
N LEU A 224 14.36 0.35 -13.44
CA LEU A 224 14.28 -1.09 -13.63
C LEU A 224 12.94 -1.58 -13.09
N THR A 225 12.29 -2.46 -13.85
CA THR A 225 11.08 -3.18 -13.43
C THR A 225 11.41 -4.64 -13.24
N ILE A 226 11.06 -5.19 -12.08
CA ILE A 226 11.05 -6.63 -11.82
C ILE A 226 9.61 -7.13 -11.69
N LYS A 227 9.39 -8.40 -12.00
CA LYS A 227 8.14 -9.10 -11.76
C LYS A 227 8.35 -10.17 -10.71
N ASP A 228 7.63 -10.09 -9.60
CA ASP A 228 7.74 -11.07 -8.52
C ASP A 228 7.07 -12.41 -8.86
N SER A 229 7.07 -13.35 -7.92
CA SER A 229 6.46 -14.68 -8.09
C SER A 229 4.94 -14.65 -8.21
N GLN A 230 4.28 -13.60 -7.70
CA GLN A 230 2.83 -13.39 -7.83
C GLN A 230 2.48 -12.74 -9.17
N GLY A 231 3.48 -12.32 -9.94
CA GLY A 231 3.29 -11.62 -11.20
C GLY A 231 3.12 -10.11 -11.03
N THR A 232 3.35 -9.58 -9.84
CA THR A 232 3.28 -8.14 -9.56
C THR A 232 4.56 -7.46 -10.03
N GLU A 233 4.42 -6.35 -10.75
CA GLU A 233 5.53 -5.53 -11.23
C GLU A 233 5.95 -4.52 -10.16
N HIS A 234 7.24 -4.50 -9.82
CA HIS A 234 7.86 -3.54 -8.91
C HIS A 234 8.90 -2.75 -9.69
N SER A 235 8.88 -1.42 -9.57
CA SER A 235 9.82 -0.57 -10.29
C SER A 235 10.55 0.33 -9.30
N GLY A 236 11.76 0.74 -9.67
CA GLY A 236 12.58 1.66 -8.88
C GLY A 236 13.61 2.34 -9.76
N LEU A 237 14.13 3.48 -9.30
CA LEU A 237 15.29 4.10 -9.92
C LEU A 237 16.45 3.09 -9.95
N CYS A 238 17.11 2.93 -11.10
CA CYS A 238 18.22 2.00 -11.25
C CYS A 238 19.52 2.66 -10.76
N THR A 239 19.78 2.59 -9.46
CA THR A 239 20.92 3.22 -8.77
C THR A 239 22.02 2.23 -8.38
N ALA A 240 21.78 0.93 -8.51
CA ALA A 240 22.77 -0.10 -8.27
C ALA A 240 23.95 -0.01 -9.26
N SER A 241 25.12 -0.48 -8.84
CA SER A 241 26.31 -0.53 -9.72
C SER A 241 26.11 -1.33 -11.01
N ALA A 242 25.22 -2.33 -11.01
CA ALA A 242 24.85 -3.06 -12.22
C ALA A 242 24.18 -2.16 -13.28
N CYS A 243 23.55 -1.06 -12.83
CA CYS A 243 22.87 -0.09 -13.67
C CYS A 243 23.83 0.93 -14.29
N ASP A 244 25.05 1.12 -13.79
CA ASP A 244 25.94 2.21 -14.24
C ASP A 244 26.10 2.22 -15.77
N LYS A 245 26.48 1.08 -16.34
CA LYS A 245 26.61 0.91 -17.79
C LYS A 245 25.27 0.95 -18.51
N TRP A 246 24.18 0.50 -17.89
CA TRP A 246 22.86 0.55 -18.52
C TRP A 246 22.39 2.01 -18.65
N ASN A 247 22.61 2.79 -17.59
CA ASN A 247 22.24 4.20 -17.51
C ASN A 247 23.08 5.04 -18.48
N GLU A 248 24.41 4.80 -18.55
CA GLU A 248 25.30 5.44 -19.51
C GLU A 248 24.87 5.24 -20.96
N ASN A 249 24.45 4.01 -21.31
CA ASN A 249 24.00 3.67 -22.66
C ASN A 249 22.52 3.95 -22.89
N ALA A 250 21.78 4.40 -21.87
CA ALA A 250 20.32 4.48 -21.84
C ALA A 250 19.63 3.17 -22.26
N GLU A 251 20.29 2.02 -22.07
CA GLU A 251 19.82 0.71 -22.51
C GLU A 251 20.40 -0.41 -21.64
N MET A 252 19.53 -1.32 -21.20
CA MET A 252 19.93 -2.57 -20.54
C MET A 252 19.96 -3.70 -21.58
N PRO A 253 21.01 -4.54 -21.62
CA PRO A 253 21.07 -5.66 -22.54
C PRO A 253 19.88 -6.62 -22.37
N SER A 254 19.26 -7.02 -23.48
CA SER A 254 18.08 -7.90 -23.49
C SER A 254 18.33 -9.27 -22.85
N SER A 255 19.59 -9.70 -22.73
CA SER A 255 19.99 -10.93 -22.03
C SER A 255 19.71 -10.93 -20.52
N PHE A 256 19.47 -9.75 -19.93
CA PHE A 256 19.04 -9.61 -18.54
C PHE A 256 17.53 -9.81 -18.35
N ILE A 257 16.72 -9.66 -19.41
CA ILE A 257 15.28 -9.91 -19.32
C ILE A 257 15.03 -11.36 -18.90
N GLY A 258 14.19 -11.53 -17.88
CA GLY A 258 13.85 -12.84 -17.30
C GLY A 258 14.86 -13.38 -16.29
N LYS A 259 16.02 -12.74 -16.09
CA LYS A 259 17.00 -13.15 -15.06
C LYS A 259 16.40 -12.95 -13.67
N LYS A 260 16.60 -13.95 -12.80
CA LYS A 260 16.18 -13.87 -11.40
C LYS A 260 17.11 -12.93 -10.66
N VAL A 261 16.53 -12.07 -9.83
CA VAL A 261 17.26 -11.08 -9.06
C VAL A 261 16.69 -10.96 -7.65
N LYS A 262 17.57 -10.59 -6.73
CA LYS A 262 17.23 -10.06 -5.42
C LYS A 262 17.65 -8.60 -5.38
N ILE A 263 16.70 -7.73 -5.05
CA ILE A 263 16.84 -6.28 -5.05
C ILE A 263 16.86 -5.79 -3.61
N THR A 264 17.83 -4.93 -3.28
CA THR A 264 17.75 -4.10 -2.09
C THR A 264 17.15 -2.76 -2.48
N VAL A 265 16.03 -2.40 -1.85
CA VAL A 265 15.33 -1.15 -2.09
C VAL A 265 15.83 -0.11 -1.10
N GLY A 266 16.21 1.05 -1.62
CA GLY A 266 16.47 2.27 -0.87
C GLY A 266 15.80 3.46 -1.51
N ARG A 267 16.44 4.63 -1.44
CA ARG A 267 15.87 5.90 -1.93
C ARG A 267 16.83 6.58 -2.88
N GLY A 268 16.32 6.96 -4.04
CA GLY A 268 17.06 7.64 -5.09
C GLY A 268 16.41 8.97 -5.43
N LYS A 269 17.21 9.88 -5.97
CA LYS A 269 16.75 11.22 -6.38
C LYS A 269 16.26 11.16 -7.82
N GLN A 270 15.02 11.58 -8.02
CA GLN A 270 14.48 11.86 -9.35
C GLN A 270 14.97 13.24 -9.80
N VAL A 271 15.40 13.34 -11.05
CA VAL A 271 15.77 14.61 -11.70
C VAL A 271 14.88 14.95 -12.88
N ASP A 272 14.80 16.23 -13.24
CA ASP A 272 14.20 16.66 -14.51
C ASP A 272 15.22 16.59 -15.66
N GLY A 273 14.79 16.91 -16.89
CA GLY A 273 15.66 16.93 -18.07
C GLY A 273 16.77 17.99 -18.03
N ALA A 274 16.74 18.92 -17.07
CA ALA A 274 17.81 19.88 -16.81
C ALA A 274 18.76 19.42 -15.68
N GLY A 275 18.49 18.26 -15.06
CA GLY A 275 19.27 17.69 -13.96
C GLY A 275 18.91 18.24 -12.57
N ASN A 276 17.83 19.03 -12.44
CA ASN A 276 17.39 19.52 -11.15
C ASN A 276 16.76 18.39 -10.35
N ILE A 277 17.12 18.26 -9.07
CA ILE A 277 16.51 17.27 -8.17
C ILE A 277 15.07 17.66 -7.93
N MET A 278 14.16 16.78 -8.34
CA MET A 278 12.75 16.99 -8.12
C MET A 278 12.30 16.36 -6.80
N GLY A 279 12.88 15.25 -6.36
CA GLY A 279 12.49 14.60 -5.11
C GLY A 279 13.13 13.23 -4.93
N GLU A 280 12.77 12.54 -3.86
CA GLU A 280 13.24 11.18 -3.60
C GLU A 280 12.10 10.17 -3.77
N MET A 281 12.42 9.00 -4.30
CA MET A 281 11.49 7.89 -4.56
C MET A 281 12.20 6.55 -4.37
N ASP A 282 11.46 5.44 -4.48
CA ASP A 282 12.05 4.11 -4.35
C ASP A 282 13.10 3.86 -5.42
N ALA A 283 14.25 3.33 -4.98
CA ALA A 283 15.39 3.03 -5.82
C ALA A 283 15.91 1.62 -5.56
N PHE A 284 16.41 0.98 -6.61
CA PHE A 284 17.02 -0.33 -6.56
C PHE A 284 18.52 -0.15 -6.38
N ASP A 285 18.94 0.04 -5.13
CA ASP A 285 20.30 0.38 -4.72
C ASP A 285 21.27 -0.81 -4.84
N LYS A 286 20.75 -2.04 -4.81
CA LYS A 286 21.54 -3.25 -5.05
C LYS A 286 20.74 -4.24 -5.87
N ILE A 287 21.41 -4.85 -6.85
CA ILE A 287 20.86 -5.92 -7.68
C ILE A 287 21.80 -7.13 -7.56
N GLU A 288 21.31 -8.20 -6.95
CA GLU A 288 22.01 -9.49 -6.87
C GLU A 288 21.40 -10.44 -7.90
N MET A 289 22.19 -10.84 -8.90
CA MET A 289 21.78 -11.84 -9.89
C MET A 289 21.74 -13.22 -9.24
N LEU A 290 20.63 -13.92 -9.41
CA LEU A 290 20.42 -15.26 -8.88
C LEU A 290 20.53 -16.28 -10.02
N ASN A 291 21.17 -17.41 -9.73
CA ASN A 291 21.30 -18.53 -10.66
C ASN A 291 20.00 -19.34 -10.78
#